data_AF-A0A8T2REF6-F1
#
_entry.id   AF-A0A8T2REF6-F1
#
_cell.length_a   1.000
_cell.length_b   1.000
_cell.length_c   1.000
_cell.angle_alpha   90.00
_cell.angle_beta   90.00
_cell.angle_gamma   90.00
#
_symmetry.space_group_name_H-M   'P 1'
#
loop_
_entity.id
_entity.type
_entity.pdbx_description
1 polymer ?
#
loop_
_entity_poly.entity_id
_entity_poly.type
_entity_poly.pdbx_seq_one_letter_code
_entity_poly.pdbx_strand_id
1 'polypeptide(L)'
;MPLKMPWTTTASPKEHSENNHHNKNGGHDPKKHADTHEQKKHQSDGHGGHHQHRHDSPGSRTSSGTPSRSTSPVPGPMPVFEPCPIPPDIWTSKMLYAWKAAVEERKESKKKKLTTIDDLAKHGENEKVLKLTSPRSIEACLHLGIDPGELVYRPVSAFHDKGLLHEFQVLKYEHHEKTRKEKIQKLQAERTRIIQKQEEDRAAAAAAAANVSNSKYHCPKDFQEKEKMRLEVVRRRQQRELEQMAKFEAQRQQMAADNEARAEAERKAEEQKRMEKAKKDKEWQAELRKRELQKMKEEEALEKKSKQLAAERYLREQQQLALEQKQLRQLRKEAMRKEQERIAKQEEFRKQMEKIQEAQQELLKKKQEDMELKDKERRRKYEEQNQERLRQHIEARKHAEARHATAVANFHELMRKREEDYQKRQEELRIKLRKQEEEQRIREAEKKKKEELRENQRLEVIKEAQAERDRRVKELLEKAAAADAMLQNFIMKRQLEHARKVVESHMEFEDMHNKAESMRRAKAFHRYQILQRIEEETERVRRLLESKQKQEDRRRAANVNLFIHRQSMLQQMEKLSISKKWRDTLSDTDRAELEESQKHKTAGKEKHGKKR
;
A
#
# COMPACT_ATOMS: atom_id res chain seq x y z
N MET A 1 59.76 13.59 23.15
CA MET A 1 60.49 12.57 22.37
C MET A 1 59.59 11.34 22.20
N PRO A 2 59.65 10.68 21.03
CA PRO A 2 58.58 9.85 20.49
C PRO A 2 58.82 8.37 20.73
N LEU A 3 57.74 7.58 20.81
CA LEU A 3 57.82 6.14 20.55
C LEU A 3 56.72 5.74 19.57
N LYS A 4 57.21 5.41 18.38
CA LYS A 4 56.56 4.78 17.25
C LYS A 4 56.16 3.34 17.63
N MET A 5 55.05 2.84 17.12
CA MET A 5 55.01 1.84 16.03
C MET A 5 53.58 1.30 15.83
N PRO A 6 53.15 1.04 14.58
CA PRO A 6 51.83 0.53 14.24
C PRO A 6 51.81 -1.00 14.13
N TRP A 7 50.68 -1.62 14.47
CA TRP A 7 50.41 -3.02 14.13
C TRP A 7 49.43 -3.06 12.96
N THR A 8 49.96 -3.54 11.83
CA THR A 8 49.20 -4.05 10.69
C THR A 8 48.68 -5.44 11.01
N THR A 9 47.39 -5.69 10.84
CA THR A 9 46.89 -7.05 10.60
C THR A 9 45.72 -7.01 9.63
N THR A 10 45.99 -7.59 8.46
CA THR A 10 45.07 -7.99 7.39
C THR A 10 44.10 -9.06 7.88
N ALA A 11 42.80 -8.88 7.64
CA ALA A 11 41.82 -9.96 7.73
C ALA A 11 40.72 -9.76 6.67
N SER A 12 40.56 -10.78 5.84
CA SER A 12 39.57 -10.94 4.75
C SER A 12 38.13 -10.70 5.19
N PRO A 13 37.25 -10.24 4.29
CA PRO A 13 35.82 -10.51 4.40
C PRO A 13 35.52 -11.89 3.79
N LYS A 14 35.03 -12.80 4.64
CA LYS A 14 34.36 -14.04 4.24
C LYS A 14 33.04 -13.71 3.54
N GLU A 15 32.89 -14.25 2.35
CA GLU A 15 31.60 -14.52 1.71
C GLU A 15 30.79 -15.48 2.60
N HIS A 16 29.51 -15.16 2.84
CA HIS A 16 28.40 -16.11 3.03
C HIS A 16 27.09 -15.35 3.34
N SER A 17 26.12 -15.42 2.41
CA SER A 17 24.70 -15.78 2.65
C SER A 17 23.96 -15.59 1.32
N GLU A 18 23.67 -16.64 0.56
CA GLU A 18 22.47 -17.47 0.70
C GLU A 18 21.15 -16.70 0.73
N ASN A 19 20.37 -16.89 -0.34
CA ASN A 19 18.95 -17.27 -0.36
C ASN A 19 18.07 -16.74 0.79
N ASN A 20 16.90 -16.16 0.55
CA ASN A 20 15.79 -16.85 -0.09
C ASN A 20 14.60 -15.91 -0.25
N HIS A 21 13.78 -16.24 -1.24
CA HIS A 21 12.44 -15.74 -1.47
C HIS A 21 11.55 -15.80 -0.22
N HIS A 22 10.58 -14.89 -0.13
CA HIS A 22 9.15 -15.22 0.09
C HIS A 22 8.28 -13.99 -0.21
N ASN A 23 7.87 -13.88 -1.47
CA ASN A 23 6.73 -13.06 -1.89
C ASN A 23 5.50 -13.98 -1.96
N LYS A 24 4.54 -13.81 -1.05
CA LYS A 24 3.18 -14.35 -1.13
C LYS A 24 2.18 -13.30 -0.64
N ASN A 25 1.79 -12.41 -1.56
CA ASN A 25 0.37 -12.07 -1.71
C ASN A 25 -0.36 -13.37 -2.10
N GLY A 26 -1.54 -13.70 -1.62
CA GLY A 26 -2.62 -12.88 -1.09
C GLY A 26 -3.89 -13.52 -1.64
N GLY A 27 -4.36 -14.57 -0.96
CA GLY A 27 -5.63 -15.20 -1.26
C GLY A 27 -6.76 -14.29 -0.80
N HIS A 28 -7.52 -13.78 -1.76
CA HIS A 28 -8.81 -13.16 -1.52
C HIS A 28 -9.86 -14.24 -1.28
N ASP A 29 -10.47 -14.20 -0.11
CA ASP A 29 -11.87 -14.51 0.16
C ASP A 29 -12.48 -13.16 0.63
N PRO A 30 -13.72 -12.75 0.29
CA PRO A 30 -14.89 -13.41 0.88
C PRO A 30 -16.21 -13.30 0.09
N LYS A 31 -17.19 -14.16 0.43
CA LYS A 31 -18.63 -13.87 0.68
C LYS A 31 -19.36 -15.21 0.82
N LYS A 32 -19.80 -15.64 2.01
CA LYS A 32 -21.02 -15.26 2.76
C LYS A 32 -22.28 -15.13 1.89
N HIS A 33 -23.16 -16.12 2.05
CA HIS A 33 -24.64 -16.15 2.20
C HIS A 33 -25.02 -17.63 1.94
N ALA A 34 -26.00 -18.29 2.52
CA ALA A 34 -26.98 -18.13 3.59
C ALA A 34 -27.84 -19.42 3.53
N ASP A 35 -28.60 -19.70 4.58
CA ASP A 35 -29.49 -20.84 4.78
C ASP A 35 -30.37 -21.26 3.57
N THR A 36 -30.69 -22.55 3.43
CA THR A 36 -32.04 -23.09 3.76
C THR A 36 -32.21 -24.57 3.41
N HIS A 37 -33.02 -25.21 4.26
CA HIS A 37 -33.63 -26.52 4.16
C HIS A 37 -34.49 -26.68 2.89
N GLU A 38 -34.65 -27.95 2.47
CA GLU A 38 -35.95 -28.64 2.30
C GLU A 38 -36.09 -29.44 0.99
N GLN A 39 -36.41 -30.72 1.18
CA GLN A 39 -36.79 -31.69 0.17
C GLN A 39 -38.15 -31.32 -0.44
N LYS A 40 -38.31 -31.45 -1.76
CA LYS A 40 -39.44 -32.19 -2.36
C LYS A 40 -39.32 -32.38 -3.86
N LYS A 41 -39.65 -33.61 -4.25
CA LYS A 41 -40.01 -34.09 -5.60
C LYS A 41 -41.12 -33.22 -6.21
N HIS A 42 -41.06 -32.97 -7.52
CA HIS A 42 -42.10 -33.40 -8.46
C HIS A 42 -41.64 -33.26 -9.92
N GLN A 43 -41.97 -34.30 -10.68
CA GLN A 43 -42.01 -34.35 -12.14
C GLN A 43 -43.13 -33.44 -12.67
N SER A 44 -42.91 -32.80 -13.81
CA SER A 44 -43.84 -32.84 -14.97
C SER A 44 -43.31 -31.99 -16.12
N ASP A 45 -43.21 -32.67 -17.26
CA ASP A 45 -43.37 -32.27 -18.66
C ASP A 45 -43.76 -30.84 -19.03
N GLY A 46 -43.25 -30.42 -20.20
CA GLY A 46 -44.10 -29.72 -21.18
C GLY A 46 -43.48 -28.55 -21.92
N HIS A 47 -43.11 -28.79 -23.18
CA HIS A 47 -43.31 -27.95 -24.39
C HIS A 47 -42.84 -26.48 -24.33
N GLY A 48 -41.94 -26.01 -25.18
CA GLY A 48 -42.06 -25.98 -26.64
C GLY A 48 -42.24 -24.52 -27.09
N GLY A 49 -41.42 -24.02 -28.01
CA GLY A 49 -41.59 -22.65 -28.52
C GLY A 49 -40.42 -22.07 -29.30
N HIS A 50 -40.29 -22.48 -30.56
CA HIS A 50 -39.65 -21.72 -31.64
C HIS A 50 -40.31 -20.33 -31.80
N HIS A 51 -39.53 -19.25 -32.04
CA HIS A 51 -39.44 -18.49 -33.31
C HIS A 51 -38.87 -17.07 -33.17
N GLN A 52 -37.85 -16.82 -33.99
CA GLN A 52 -37.64 -15.70 -34.93
C GLN A 52 -37.76 -14.21 -34.52
N HIS A 53 -36.67 -13.49 -34.84
CA HIS A 53 -36.56 -12.18 -35.52
C HIS A 53 -37.58 -11.07 -35.21
N ARG A 54 -37.07 -9.89 -34.80
CA ARG A 54 -36.99 -8.69 -35.66
C ARG A 54 -36.25 -7.51 -35.01
N HIS A 55 -35.65 -6.70 -35.89
CA HIS A 55 -35.13 -5.36 -35.70
C HIS A 55 -36.23 -4.36 -35.29
N ASP A 56 -35.92 -3.36 -34.45
CA ASP A 56 -35.83 -1.94 -34.84
C ASP A 56 -35.85 -0.95 -33.65
N SER A 57 -34.90 0.00 -33.75
CA SER A 57 -34.92 1.43 -33.38
C SER A 57 -35.06 1.94 -31.92
N PRO A 58 -34.44 3.12 -31.63
CA PRO A 58 -34.26 3.64 -30.28
C PRO A 58 -35.33 4.66 -29.91
N GLY A 59 -36.13 4.34 -28.89
CA GLY A 59 -37.11 5.23 -28.30
C GLY A 59 -36.55 6.02 -27.13
N SER A 60 -36.50 7.35 -27.31
CA SER A 60 -36.58 8.40 -26.28
C SER A 60 -37.32 7.93 -25.01
N ARG A 61 -36.68 8.02 -23.84
CA ARG A 61 -37.37 7.95 -22.54
C ARG A 61 -37.13 9.21 -21.73
N THR A 62 -38.26 9.87 -21.52
CA THR A 62 -38.53 10.94 -20.58
C THR A 62 -38.46 10.46 -19.13
N SER A 63 -38.15 11.43 -18.29
CA SER A 63 -38.33 11.55 -16.84
C SER A 63 -39.38 10.66 -16.15
N SER A 64 -38.98 10.03 -15.07
CA SER A 64 -39.66 10.11 -13.75
C SER A 64 -38.91 9.24 -12.74
N GLY A 65 -37.94 9.84 -12.05
CA GLY A 65 -37.20 9.22 -10.95
C GLY A 65 -37.35 10.06 -9.69
N THR A 66 -38.09 9.52 -8.73
CA THR A 66 -38.33 9.94 -7.35
C THR A 66 -37.16 10.67 -6.65
N PRO A 67 -37.44 11.69 -5.80
CA PRO A 67 -36.39 12.39 -5.05
C PRO A 67 -35.88 11.50 -3.92
N SER A 68 -34.74 10.84 -4.16
CA SER A 68 -34.01 10.17 -3.09
C SER A 68 -33.34 11.21 -2.21
N ARG A 69 -33.57 11.06 -0.91
CA ARG A 69 -33.13 11.86 0.22
C ARG A 69 -31.63 12.17 0.11
N SER A 70 -31.33 13.40 -0.28
CA SER A 70 -30.00 14.01 -0.26
C SER A 70 -29.42 13.94 1.16
N THR A 71 -28.56 12.98 1.40
CA THR A 71 -27.53 13.10 2.43
C THR A 71 -26.55 14.13 1.91
N SER A 72 -26.74 15.39 2.32
CA SER A 72 -25.78 16.46 2.05
C SER A 72 -24.40 15.98 2.46
N PRO A 73 -23.42 15.88 1.54
CA PRO A 73 -22.05 15.65 1.93
C PRO A 73 -21.66 16.81 2.85
N VAL A 74 -21.23 16.49 4.07
CA VAL A 74 -20.64 17.46 4.98
C VAL A 74 -19.60 18.23 4.16
N PRO A 75 -19.71 19.57 4.00
CA PRO A 75 -18.74 20.32 3.25
C PRO A 75 -17.40 20.13 3.96
N GLY A 76 -16.51 19.36 3.34
CA GLY A 76 -15.12 19.30 3.75
C GLY A 76 -14.58 20.73 3.85
N PRO A 77 -13.59 21.00 4.72
CA PRO A 77 -13.01 22.32 4.86
C PRO A 77 -12.71 22.87 3.48
N MET A 78 -13.43 23.94 3.11
CA MET A 78 -13.25 24.61 1.82
C MET A 78 -11.76 24.91 1.70
N PRO A 79 -11.09 24.49 0.61
CA PRO A 79 -9.68 24.79 0.42
C PRO A 79 -9.53 26.29 0.60
N VAL A 80 -8.72 26.69 1.57
CA VAL A 80 -8.33 28.08 1.76
C VAL A 80 -7.72 28.47 0.42
N PHE A 81 -8.46 29.27 -0.37
CA PHE A 81 -8.00 29.69 -1.69
C PHE A 81 -6.70 30.44 -1.47
N GLU A 82 -5.59 29.76 -1.73
CA GLU A 82 -4.30 30.42 -1.83
C GLU A 82 -4.46 31.55 -2.85
N PRO A 83 -3.97 32.77 -2.52
CA PRO A 83 -4.17 33.93 -3.36
C PRO A 83 -3.73 33.57 -4.78
N CYS A 84 -4.66 33.69 -5.74
CA CYS A 84 -4.42 33.35 -7.13
C CYS A 84 -3.04 33.88 -7.58
N PRO A 85 -2.22 33.06 -8.24
CA PRO A 85 -0.88 33.46 -8.63
C PRO A 85 -0.97 34.75 -9.45
N ILE A 86 -0.19 35.77 -9.04
CA ILE A 86 -0.18 37.09 -9.68
C ILE A 86 0.09 36.87 -11.18
N PRO A 87 -0.78 37.37 -12.08
CA PRO A 87 -0.60 37.20 -13.51
C PRO A 87 0.81 37.63 -13.96
N PRO A 88 1.48 36.88 -14.87
CA PRO A 88 2.87 37.14 -15.24
C PRO A 88 3.14 38.57 -15.72
N ASP A 89 2.19 39.20 -16.41
CA ASP A 89 2.34 40.57 -16.91
C ASP A 89 2.25 41.62 -15.78
N ILE A 90 1.41 41.38 -14.77
CA ILE A 90 1.30 42.22 -13.56
C ILE A 90 2.57 42.05 -12.72
N TRP A 91 3.05 40.82 -12.55
CA TRP A 91 4.31 40.53 -11.89
C TRP A 91 5.48 41.25 -12.58
N THR A 92 5.56 41.17 -13.90
CA THR A 92 6.59 41.83 -14.70
C THR A 92 6.54 43.35 -14.52
N SER A 93 5.35 43.95 -14.55
CA SER A 93 5.17 45.39 -14.35
C SER A 93 5.61 45.84 -12.95
N LYS A 94 5.26 45.07 -11.91
CA LYS A 94 5.68 45.34 -10.53
C LYS A 94 7.20 45.22 -10.36
N MET A 95 7.81 44.20 -10.96
CA MET A 95 9.25 43.99 -10.92
C MET A 95 10.02 45.06 -11.70
N LEU A 96 9.50 45.51 -12.84
CA LEU A 96 10.06 46.64 -13.60
C LEU A 96 9.98 47.95 -12.82
N TYR A 97 8.88 48.19 -12.10
CA TYR A 97 8.78 49.33 -11.20
C TYR A 97 9.82 49.27 -10.08
N ALA A 98 9.97 48.12 -9.43
CA ALA A 98 10.99 47.91 -8.40
C ALA A 98 12.42 48.10 -8.96
N TRP A 99 12.68 47.62 -10.18
CA TRP A 99 13.95 47.81 -10.87
C TRP A 99 14.23 49.29 -11.16
N LYS A 100 13.25 50.03 -11.71
CA LYS A 100 13.37 51.48 -11.97
C LYS A 100 13.61 52.25 -10.67
N ALA A 101 12.86 51.95 -9.61
CA ALA A 101 13.03 52.57 -8.30
C ALA A 101 14.44 52.32 -7.73
N ALA A 102 14.96 51.11 -7.85
CA ALA A 102 16.33 50.78 -7.46
C ALA A 102 17.39 51.54 -8.28
N VAL A 103 17.15 51.74 -9.58
CA VAL A 103 18.04 52.54 -10.45
C VAL A 103 18.06 54.00 -10.00
N GLU A 104 16.90 54.60 -9.71
CA GLU A 104 16.82 55.98 -9.23
C GLU A 104 17.42 56.14 -7.84
N GLU A 105 17.15 55.22 -6.91
CA GLU A 105 17.75 55.26 -5.56
C GLU A 105 19.29 55.20 -5.63
N ARG A 106 19.85 54.43 -6.57
CA ARG A 106 21.30 54.40 -6.81
C ARG A 106 21.85 55.75 -7.30
N LYS A 107 21.08 56.52 -8.08
CA LYS A 107 21.50 57.85 -8.54
C LYS A 107 21.47 58.87 -7.40
N GLU A 108 20.41 58.87 -6.61
CA GLU A 108 20.20 59.81 -5.51
C GLU A 108 21.11 59.52 -4.31
N SER A 109 21.24 58.24 -3.95
CA SER A 109 21.85 57.79 -2.71
C SER A 109 23.16 57.05 -2.96
N LYS A 110 24.18 57.74 -3.49
CA LYS A 110 25.54 57.18 -3.67
C LYS A 110 26.15 56.56 -2.39
N LYS A 111 25.58 56.88 -1.21
CA LYS A 111 26.04 56.41 0.12
C LYS A 111 25.26 55.23 0.70
N LYS A 112 24.09 54.85 0.19
CA LYS A 112 23.31 53.72 0.74
C LYS A 112 23.88 52.39 0.24
N LYS A 113 24.07 51.42 1.15
CA LYS A 113 24.48 50.05 0.78
C LYS A 113 23.31 49.34 0.09
N LEU A 114 23.51 48.98 -1.18
CA LEU A 114 22.55 48.19 -1.95
C LEU A 114 22.64 46.72 -1.53
N THR A 115 21.50 46.09 -1.26
CA THR A 115 21.42 44.67 -0.95
C THR A 115 21.45 43.87 -2.24
N THR A 116 22.49 43.06 -2.39
CA THR A 116 22.73 42.20 -3.55
C THR A 116 22.30 40.75 -3.30
N ILE A 117 22.26 39.94 -4.36
CA ILE A 117 22.03 38.48 -4.24
C ILE A 117 23.12 37.82 -3.40
N ASP A 118 24.35 38.34 -3.46
CA ASP A 118 25.48 37.82 -2.69
C ASP A 118 25.30 38.07 -1.18
N ASP A 119 24.64 39.16 -0.81
CA ASP A 119 24.31 39.47 0.59
C ASP A 119 23.20 38.53 1.11
N LEU A 120 22.20 38.22 0.28
CA LEU A 120 21.16 37.24 0.59
C LEU A 120 21.72 35.82 0.78
N ALA A 121 22.75 35.45 0.04
CA ALA A 121 23.41 34.16 0.17
C ALA A 121 24.17 34.02 1.51
N LYS A 122 24.76 35.12 2.01
CA LYS A 122 25.57 35.14 3.23
C LYS A 122 24.73 35.19 4.51
N HIS A 123 23.54 35.79 4.44
CA HIS A 123 22.62 35.88 5.57
C HIS A 123 21.66 34.69 5.55
N GLY A 124 22.18 33.51 5.90
CA GLY A 124 21.42 32.27 5.95
C GLY A 124 20.40 32.20 7.09
N GLU A 125 20.62 32.92 8.20
CA GLU A 125 19.81 32.77 9.43
C GLU A 125 19.36 34.09 10.06
N ASN A 126 19.83 35.25 9.58
CA ASN A 126 19.49 36.53 10.18
C ASN A 126 18.05 36.94 9.82
N GLU A 127 17.20 37.03 10.84
CA GLU A 127 15.74 37.24 10.80
C GLU A 127 15.26 38.51 10.06
N LYS A 128 16.16 39.43 9.72
CA LYS A 128 15.80 40.64 8.96
C LYS A 128 15.51 40.24 7.51
N VAL A 129 14.24 40.32 7.12
CA VAL A 129 13.78 40.18 5.73
C VAL A 129 14.50 41.22 4.86
N LEU A 130 15.61 40.79 4.25
CA LEU A 130 16.41 41.61 3.35
C LEU A 130 15.66 41.74 2.02
N LYS A 131 15.18 42.96 1.74
CA LYS A 131 14.62 43.28 0.43
C LYS A 131 15.75 43.52 -0.56
N LEU A 132 15.68 42.86 -1.71
CA LEU A 132 16.66 43.03 -2.78
C LEU A 132 16.54 44.45 -3.38
N THR A 133 17.57 45.28 -3.22
CA THR A 133 17.58 46.68 -3.69
C THR A 133 18.60 46.94 -4.80
N SER A 134 19.50 46.00 -5.08
CA SER A 134 20.46 46.13 -6.19
C SER A 134 19.75 46.04 -7.56
N PRO A 135 19.86 47.05 -8.44
CA PRO A 135 19.21 47.04 -9.76
C PRO A 135 19.56 45.81 -10.60
N ARG A 136 20.85 45.45 -10.66
CA ARG A 136 21.33 44.29 -11.43
C ARG A 136 20.79 42.97 -10.89
N SER A 137 20.51 42.93 -9.59
CA SER A 137 19.97 41.74 -8.94
C SER A 137 18.48 41.58 -9.23
N ILE A 138 17.72 42.69 -9.22
CA ILE A 138 16.31 42.69 -9.63
C ILE A 138 16.19 42.38 -11.14
N GLU A 139 17.12 42.88 -11.95
CA GLU A 139 17.20 42.56 -13.38
C GLU A 139 17.46 41.07 -13.63
N ALA A 140 18.38 40.44 -12.90
CA ALA A 140 18.59 38.99 -12.97
C ALA A 140 17.31 38.21 -12.60
N CYS A 141 16.55 38.68 -11.61
CA CYS A 141 15.26 38.09 -11.23
C CYS A 141 14.24 38.20 -12.37
N LEU A 142 14.16 39.34 -13.07
CA LEU A 142 13.32 39.54 -14.25
C LEU A 142 13.67 38.57 -15.39
N HIS A 143 14.98 38.40 -15.67
CA HIS A 143 15.45 37.50 -16.73
C HIS A 143 15.11 36.03 -16.47
N LEU A 144 15.26 35.57 -15.23
CA LEU A 144 14.95 34.18 -14.86
C LEU A 144 13.49 33.96 -14.44
N GLY A 145 12.69 35.02 -14.29
CA GLY A 145 11.31 34.94 -13.79
C GLY A 145 11.20 34.48 -12.33
N ILE A 146 12.26 34.65 -11.52
CA ILE A 146 12.27 34.23 -10.11
C ILE A 146 11.76 35.39 -9.26
N ASP A 147 10.80 35.13 -8.36
CA ASP A 147 10.32 36.15 -7.43
C ASP A 147 11.33 36.34 -6.28
N PRO A 148 11.74 37.58 -5.94
CA PRO A 148 12.55 37.84 -4.76
C PRO A 148 12.00 37.24 -3.45
N GLY A 149 10.68 37.07 -3.33
CA GLY A 149 10.05 36.42 -2.17
C GLY A 149 10.41 34.94 -2.01
N GLU A 150 10.77 34.25 -3.09
CA GLU A 150 11.22 32.86 -3.08
C GLU A 150 12.68 32.71 -2.60
N LEU A 151 13.42 33.81 -2.48
CA LEU A 151 14.81 33.83 -2.03
C LEU A 151 14.95 34.09 -0.53
N VAL A 152 13.85 34.44 0.13
CA VAL A 152 13.82 34.74 1.56
C VAL A 152 14.00 33.45 2.34
N TYR A 153 14.94 33.45 3.28
CA TYR A 153 15.13 32.34 4.21
C TYR A 153 13.88 32.15 5.07
N ARG A 154 13.48 30.89 5.25
CA ARG A 154 12.35 30.52 6.11
C ARG A 154 12.82 29.50 7.14
N PRO A 155 12.69 29.77 8.45
CA PRO A 155 13.09 28.82 9.48
C PRO A 155 12.18 27.57 9.44
N VAL A 156 12.64 26.46 10.02
CA VAL A 156 11.87 25.20 10.12
C VAL A 156 10.46 25.44 10.69
N SER A 157 10.33 26.34 11.67
CA SER A 157 9.06 26.72 12.30
C SER A 157 8.02 27.28 11.31
N ALA A 158 8.44 27.87 10.19
CA ALA A 158 7.54 28.39 9.17
C ALA A 158 6.84 27.29 8.34
N PHE A 159 7.35 26.05 8.36
CA PHE A 159 6.78 24.89 7.65
C PHE A 159 5.86 24.04 8.53
N HIS A 160 5.42 24.58 9.67
CA HIS A 160 4.52 23.88 10.58
C HIS A 160 3.09 23.86 10.02
N ASP A 161 2.64 22.69 9.59
CA ASP A 161 1.25 22.46 9.18
C ASP A 161 0.50 21.67 10.27
N LYS A 162 -0.79 21.97 10.45
CA LYS A 162 -1.63 21.28 11.45
C LYS A 162 -1.69 19.79 11.16
N GLY A 163 -1.18 18.97 12.07
CA GLY A 163 -1.17 17.50 11.94
C GLY A 163 0.01 16.94 11.15
N LEU A 164 0.96 17.77 10.72
CA LEU A 164 2.18 17.32 10.07
C LEU A 164 3.23 16.91 11.10
N LEU A 165 3.83 15.73 10.92
CA LEU A 165 4.94 15.26 11.76
C LEU A 165 6.17 16.16 11.60
N HIS A 166 6.93 16.34 12.69
CA HIS A 166 8.14 17.16 12.69
C HIS A 166 9.17 16.69 11.64
N GLU A 167 9.29 15.38 11.40
CA GLU A 167 10.15 14.83 10.35
C GLU A 167 9.79 15.35 8.95
N PHE A 168 8.49 15.46 8.64
CA PHE A 168 8.02 15.99 7.35
C PHE A 168 8.19 17.51 7.26
N GLN A 169 8.11 18.22 8.40
CA GLN A 169 8.43 19.65 8.47
C GLN A 169 9.91 19.90 8.15
N VAL A 170 10.82 19.09 8.72
CA VAL A 170 12.26 19.15 8.41
C VAL A 170 12.49 18.83 6.93
N LEU A 171 11.83 17.80 6.39
CA LEU A 171 11.92 17.45 4.97
C LEU A 171 11.50 18.61 4.04
N LYS A 172 10.39 19.30 4.34
CA LYS A 172 9.95 20.50 3.60
C LYS A 172 10.96 21.64 3.70
N TYR A 173 11.53 21.87 4.88
CA TYR A 173 12.56 22.89 5.07
C TYR A 173 13.84 22.59 4.27
N GLU A 174 14.33 21.36 4.32
CA GLU A 174 15.52 20.93 3.58
C GLU A 174 15.32 21.11 2.07
N HIS A 175 14.14 20.72 1.56
CA HIS A 175 13.76 20.92 0.17
C HIS A 175 13.73 22.40 -0.20
N HIS A 176 13.05 23.24 0.60
CA HIS A 176 12.98 24.68 0.37
C HIS A 176 14.37 25.32 0.36
N GLU A 177 15.23 25.02 1.34
CA GLU A 177 16.58 25.58 1.41
C GLU A 177 17.47 25.11 0.26
N LYS A 178 17.35 23.85 -0.17
CA LYS A 178 18.04 23.35 -1.36
C LYS A 178 17.62 24.13 -2.61
N THR A 179 16.31 24.21 -2.86
CA THR A 179 15.74 24.92 -4.01
C THR A 179 16.07 26.42 -3.98
N ARG A 180 16.05 27.05 -2.80
CA ARG A 180 16.46 28.43 -2.58
C ARG A 180 17.93 28.65 -2.96
N LYS A 181 18.84 27.80 -2.47
CA LYS A 181 20.28 27.90 -2.79
C LYS A 181 20.54 27.73 -4.28
N GLU A 182 19.87 26.78 -4.94
CA GLU A 182 19.96 26.60 -6.39
C GLU A 182 19.47 27.84 -7.17
N LYS A 183 18.36 28.46 -6.74
CA LYS A 183 17.85 29.71 -7.33
C LYS A 183 18.84 30.87 -7.14
N ILE A 184 19.40 31.02 -5.94
CA ILE A 184 20.43 32.02 -5.64
C ILE A 184 21.64 31.83 -6.56
N GLN A 185 22.13 30.60 -6.73
CA GLN A 185 23.27 30.31 -7.60
C GLN A 185 22.99 30.68 -9.07
N LYS A 186 21.80 30.32 -9.59
CA LYS A 186 21.38 30.71 -10.95
C LYS A 186 21.32 32.23 -11.11
N LEU A 187 20.80 32.93 -10.11
CA LEU A 187 20.75 34.40 -10.10
C LEU A 187 22.13 35.05 -10.00
N GLN A 188 23.08 34.47 -9.27
CA GLN A 188 24.47 34.94 -9.23
C GLN A 188 25.15 34.81 -10.60
N ALA A 189 24.93 33.69 -11.29
CA ALA A 189 25.43 33.49 -12.64
C ALA A 189 24.82 34.51 -13.62
N GLU A 190 23.50 34.71 -13.60
CA GLU A 190 22.84 35.66 -14.48
C GLU A 190 23.22 37.12 -14.16
N ARG A 191 23.39 37.47 -12.88
CA ARG A 191 23.90 38.79 -12.48
C ARG A 191 25.31 39.03 -13.04
N THR A 192 26.19 38.04 -12.96
CA THR A 192 27.55 38.13 -13.51
C THR A 192 27.51 38.34 -15.02
N ARG A 193 26.63 37.59 -15.71
CA ARG A 193 26.38 37.74 -17.15
C ARG A 193 25.89 39.16 -17.52
N ILE A 194 24.96 39.73 -16.74
CA ILE A 194 24.48 41.11 -16.94
C ILE A 194 25.63 42.11 -16.77
N ILE A 195 26.50 41.93 -15.78
CA ILE A 195 27.66 42.78 -15.55
C ILE A 195 28.62 42.72 -16.75
N GLN A 196 28.98 41.52 -17.18
CA GLN A 196 29.85 41.31 -18.35
C GLN A 196 29.28 41.95 -19.61
N LYS A 197 27.99 41.73 -19.89
CA LYS A 197 27.30 42.34 -21.03
C LYS A 197 27.32 43.87 -20.96
N GLN A 198 27.09 44.46 -19.78
CA GLN A 198 27.16 45.92 -19.60
C GLN A 198 28.59 46.47 -19.83
N GLU A 199 29.62 45.72 -19.45
CA GLU A 199 31.01 46.08 -19.69
C GLU A 199 31.38 45.99 -21.17
N GLU A 200 30.94 44.94 -21.86
CA GLU A 200 31.06 44.76 -23.31
C GLU A 200 30.35 45.88 -24.07
N ASP A 201 29.10 46.19 -23.73
CA ASP A 201 28.32 47.28 -24.35
C ASP A 201 28.99 48.64 -24.12
N ARG A 202 29.55 48.87 -22.92
CA ARG A 202 30.31 50.10 -22.61
C ARG A 202 31.61 50.18 -23.40
N ALA A 203 32.34 49.08 -23.54
CA ALA A 203 33.56 49.01 -24.34
C ALA A 203 33.25 49.24 -25.84
N ALA A 204 32.18 48.63 -26.35
CA ALA A 204 31.71 48.82 -27.72
C ALA A 204 31.24 50.25 -27.98
N ALA A 205 30.51 50.87 -27.05
CA ALA A 205 30.11 52.28 -27.15
C ALA A 205 31.31 53.23 -27.12
N ALA A 206 32.32 52.96 -26.29
CA ALA A 206 33.57 53.73 -26.28
C ALA A 206 34.34 53.58 -27.60
N ALA A 207 34.42 52.38 -28.16
CA ALA A 207 35.04 52.13 -29.48
C ALA A 207 34.25 52.81 -30.62
N ALA A 208 32.92 52.76 -30.58
CA ALA A 208 32.08 53.45 -31.55
C ALA A 208 32.22 54.97 -31.46
N ALA A 209 32.27 55.54 -30.25
CA ALA A 209 32.51 56.96 -30.04
C ALA A 209 33.89 57.39 -30.58
N ALA A 210 34.93 56.55 -30.43
CA ALA A 210 36.24 56.79 -31.01
C ALA A 210 36.24 56.72 -32.56
N ASN A 211 35.41 55.87 -33.16
CA ASN A 211 35.29 55.76 -34.62
C ASN A 211 34.41 56.86 -35.25
N VAL A 212 33.41 57.39 -34.55
CA VAL A 212 32.52 58.45 -35.06
C VAL A 212 33.27 59.79 -35.27
N SER A 213 34.39 60.03 -34.57
CA SER A 213 35.26 61.18 -34.86
C SER A 213 36.02 61.11 -36.20
N ASN A 214 36.03 59.96 -36.89
CA ASN A 214 36.81 59.78 -38.13
C ASN A 214 35.96 59.64 -39.40
N SER A 215 34.64 59.83 -39.32
CA SER A 215 33.72 59.74 -40.47
C SER A 215 32.99 61.06 -40.72
N LYS A 216 33.77 62.12 -40.94
CA LYS A 216 33.31 63.37 -41.54
C LYS A 216 33.79 63.33 -42.99
N TYR A 217 32.89 63.46 -43.96
CA TYR A 217 33.09 63.34 -45.42
C TYR A 217 32.97 61.92 -46.00
N HIS A 218 31.72 61.43 -46.12
CA HIS A 218 31.37 60.60 -47.27
C HIS A 218 30.47 61.38 -48.23
N CYS A 219 31.01 61.57 -49.43
CA CYS A 219 30.55 62.43 -50.51
C CYS A 219 29.31 61.86 -51.24
N PRO A 220 28.36 62.69 -51.71
CA PRO A 220 27.17 62.23 -52.44
C PRO A 220 27.51 62.00 -53.93
N LYS A 221 28.07 60.82 -54.26
CA LYS A 221 28.14 60.29 -55.64
C LYS A 221 27.48 58.93 -55.81
N ASP A 222 26.60 58.57 -54.87
CA ASP A 222 26.18 57.19 -54.65
C ASP A 222 24.75 56.90 -55.15
N PHE A 223 24.30 57.56 -56.23
CA PHE A 223 22.93 57.38 -56.74
C PHE A 223 22.82 56.18 -57.70
N GLN A 224 23.89 55.89 -58.46
CA GLN A 224 23.95 54.76 -59.39
C GLN A 224 24.35 53.43 -58.70
N GLU A 225 25.15 53.50 -57.63
CA GLU A 225 25.43 52.33 -56.78
C GLU A 225 24.23 51.96 -55.90
N LYS A 226 23.40 52.93 -55.48
CA LYS A 226 22.12 52.66 -54.81
C LYS A 226 21.09 51.96 -55.69
N GLU A 227 21.18 52.13 -57.00
CA GLU A 227 20.31 51.43 -57.97
C GLU A 227 20.76 49.98 -58.18
N LYS A 228 22.07 49.73 -58.30
CA LYS A 228 22.65 48.38 -58.26
C LYS A 228 22.41 47.68 -56.92
N MET A 229 22.60 48.36 -55.79
CA MET A 229 22.27 47.86 -54.45
C MET A 229 20.76 47.59 -54.30
N ARG A 230 19.88 48.37 -54.91
CA ARG A 230 18.43 48.08 -54.90
C ARG A 230 18.11 46.79 -55.66
N LEU A 231 18.68 46.60 -56.84
CA LEU A 231 18.53 45.36 -57.62
C LEU A 231 19.18 44.16 -56.93
N GLU A 232 20.34 44.34 -56.31
CA GLU A 232 21.04 43.34 -55.49
C GLU A 232 20.25 43.00 -54.22
N VAL A 233 19.62 43.98 -53.56
CA VAL A 233 18.73 43.78 -52.40
C VAL A 233 17.47 43.05 -52.80
N VAL A 234 16.89 43.33 -53.98
CA VAL A 234 15.75 42.57 -54.51
C VAL A 234 16.17 41.14 -54.84
N ARG A 235 17.34 40.92 -55.47
CA ARG A 235 17.88 39.59 -55.78
C ARG A 235 18.22 38.80 -54.50
N ARG A 236 18.85 39.42 -53.50
CA ARG A 236 19.10 38.84 -52.17
C ARG A 236 17.82 38.57 -51.41
N ARG A 237 16.78 39.38 -51.58
CA ARG A 237 15.46 39.15 -50.95
C ARG A 237 14.80 37.92 -51.56
N GLN A 238 14.77 37.81 -52.89
CA GLN A 238 14.26 36.63 -53.59
C GLN A 238 15.10 35.38 -53.27
N GLN A 239 16.42 35.51 -53.15
CA GLN A 239 17.29 34.41 -52.75
C GLN A 239 17.10 34.01 -51.28
N ARG A 240 16.86 34.96 -50.37
CA ARG A 240 16.52 34.66 -48.97
C ARG A 240 15.12 34.06 -48.83
N GLU A 241 14.17 34.45 -49.67
CA GLU A 241 12.82 33.86 -49.72
C GLU A 241 12.89 32.42 -50.25
N LEU A 242 13.70 32.17 -51.28
CA LEU A 242 13.99 30.80 -51.75
C LEU A 242 14.75 29.97 -50.71
N GLU A 243 15.75 30.54 -50.03
CA GLU A 243 16.45 29.87 -48.94
C GLU A 243 15.54 29.63 -47.73
N GLN A 244 14.59 30.53 -47.44
CA GLN A 244 13.60 30.31 -46.38
C GLN A 244 12.65 29.18 -46.76
N MET A 245 12.15 29.15 -47.99
CA MET A 245 11.32 28.05 -48.49
C MET A 245 12.08 26.72 -48.47
N ALA A 246 13.34 26.70 -48.91
CA ALA A 246 14.20 25.51 -48.86
C ALA A 246 14.50 25.08 -47.42
N LYS A 247 14.70 26.01 -46.48
CA LYS A 247 14.88 25.70 -45.05
C LYS A 247 13.60 25.17 -44.43
N PHE A 248 12.43 25.72 -44.77
CA PHE A 248 11.14 25.21 -44.31
C PHE A 248 10.86 23.81 -44.86
N GLU A 249 11.20 23.55 -46.12
CA GLU A 249 11.04 22.24 -46.75
C GLU A 249 12.02 21.21 -46.14
N ALA A 250 13.29 21.58 -45.96
CA ALA A 250 14.27 20.74 -45.27
C ALA A 250 13.89 20.48 -43.82
N GLN A 251 13.40 21.48 -43.08
CA GLN A 251 12.93 21.32 -41.70
C GLN A 251 11.67 20.45 -41.62
N ARG A 252 10.78 20.53 -42.61
CA ARG A 252 9.59 19.66 -42.69
C ARG A 252 9.97 18.22 -42.98
N GLN A 253 10.95 18.00 -43.86
CA GLN A 253 11.51 16.66 -44.14
C GLN A 253 12.26 16.10 -42.93
N GLN A 254 13.03 16.92 -42.22
CA GLN A 254 13.73 16.50 -41.00
C GLN A 254 12.75 16.15 -39.88
N MET A 255 11.69 16.93 -39.67
CA MET A 255 10.64 16.57 -38.72
C MET A 255 9.87 15.31 -39.12
N ALA A 256 9.67 15.06 -40.42
CA ALA A 256 9.06 13.83 -40.90
C ALA A 256 9.96 12.62 -40.62
N ALA A 257 11.26 12.72 -40.94
CA ALA A 257 12.25 11.67 -40.69
C ALA A 257 12.46 11.41 -39.19
N ASP A 258 12.50 12.46 -38.35
CA ASP A 258 12.63 12.33 -36.89
C ASP A 258 11.39 11.68 -36.27
N ASN A 259 10.19 12.01 -36.76
CA ASN A 259 8.95 11.38 -36.31
C ASN A 259 8.85 9.92 -36.75
N GLU A 260 9.27 9.59 -37.97
CA GLU A 260 9.33 8.21 -38.46
C GLU A 260 10.36 7.39 -37.67
N ALA A 261 11.55 7.93 -37.43
CA ALA A 261 12.57 7.28 -36.61
C ALA A 261 12.13 7.06 -35.15
N ARG A 262 11.41 8.01 -34.54
CA ARG A 262 10.82 7.85 -33.21
C ARG A 262 9.73 6.78 -33.20
N ALA A 263 8.85 6.76 -34.21
CA ALA A 263 7.81 5.75 -34.33
C ALA A 263 8.39 4.35 -34.52
N GLU A 264 9.46 4.20 -35.32
CA GLU A 264 10.15 2.91 -35.46
C GLU A 264 10.87 2.47 -34.19
N ALA A 265 11.52 3.40 -33.47
CA ALA A 265 12.17 3.11 -32.20
C ALA A 265 11.15 2.69 -31.12
N GLU A 266 9.99 3.33 -31.09
CA GLU A 266 8.89 2.97 -30.19
C GLU A 266 8.31 1.59 -30.52
N ARG A 267 8.10 1.27 -31.81
CA ARG A 267 7.66 -0.08 -32.24
C ARG A 267 8.68 -1.17 -31.84
N LYS A 268 9.97 -0.93 -32.07
CA LYS A 268 11.05 -1.87 -31.67
C LYS A 268 11.12 -2.05 -30.15
N ALA A 269 10.96 -0.97 -29.38
CA ALA A 269 10.95 -1.03 -27.91
C ALA A 269 9.70 -1.76 -27.38
N GLU A 270 8.54 -1.59 -28.02
CA GLU A 270 7.31 -2.28 -27.65
C GLU A 270 7.40 -3.79 -27.97
N GLU A 271 7.97 -4.17 -29.12
CA GLU A 271 8.26 -5.58 -29.45
C GLU A 271 9.23 -6.21 -28.46
N GLN A 272 10.30 -5.51 -28.06
CA GLN A 272 11.23 -5.98 -27.03
C GLN A 272 10.53 -6.18 -25.68
N LYS A 273 9.72 -5.21 -25.24
CA LYS A 273 8.93 -5.34 -24.00
C LYS A 273 7.93 -6.51 -24.08
N ARG A 274 7.35 -6.77 -25.25
CA ARG A 274 6.42 -7.90 -25.46
C ARG A 274 7.16 -9.24 -25.39
N MET A 275 8.37 -9.32 -25.95
CA MET A 275 9.23 -10.49 -25.85
C MET A 275 9.72 -10.75 -24.42
N GLU A 276 10.07 -9.70 -23.68
CA GLU A 276 10.47 -9.82 -22.27
C GLU A 276 9.31 -10.25 -21.36
N LYS A 277 8.11 -9.69 -21.55
CA LYS A 277 6.90 -10.13 -20.85
C LYS A 277 6.61 -11.61 -21.12
N ALA A 278 6.68 -12.03 -22.38
CA ALA A 278 6.48 -13.44 -22.75
C ALA A 278 7.53 -14.38 -22.15
N LYS A 279 8.78 -13.93 -21.97
CA LYS A 279 9.82 -14.72 -21.26
C LYS A 279 9.53 -14.83 -19.77
N LYS A 280 9.20 -13.71 -19.11
CA LYS A 280 8.84 -13.68 -17.69
C LYS A 280 7.61 -14.52 -17.39
N ASP A 281 6.61 -14.51 -18.25
CA ASP A 281 5.41 -15.34 -18.10
C ASP A 281 5.72 -16.84 -18.25
N LYS A 282 6.60 -17.22 -19.20
CA LYS A 282 7.08 -18.60 -19.35
C LYS A 282 7.89 -19.07 -18.15
N GLU A 283 8.76 -18.21 -17.61
CA GLU A 283 9.56 -18.49 -16.41
C GLU A 283 8.67 -18.64 -15.17
N TRP A 284 7.68 -17.76 -15.01
CA TRP A 284 6.70 -17.83 -13.93
C TRP A 284 5.85 -19.10 -14.00
N GLN A 285 5.38 -19.50 -15.19
CA GLN A 285 4.66 -20.77 -15.36
C GLN A 285 5.54 -22.00 -15.08
N ALA A 286 6.83 -21.95 -15.44
CA ALA A 286 7.76 -23.03 -15.14
C ALA A 286 8.07 -23.13 -13.64
N GLU A 287 8.17 -22.00 -12.93
CA GLU A 287 8.35 -21.97 -11.49
C GLU A 287 7.11 -22.45 -10.74
N LEU A 288 5.91 -22.09 -11.22
CA LEU A 288 4.65 -22.58 -10.68
C LEU A 288 4.56 -24.12 -10.77
N ARG A 289 4.87 -24.68 -11.95
CA ARG A 289 4.93 -26.13 -12.15
C ARG A 289 5.98 -26.82 -11.26
N LYS A 290 7.13 -26.18 -11.02
CA LYS A 290 8.14 -26.71 -10.08
C LYS A 290 7.66 -26.73 -8.63
N ARG A 291 6.96 -25.68 -8.19
CA ARG A 291 6.37 -25.60 -6.83
C ARG A 291 5.23 -26.61 -6.65
N GLU A 292 4.41 -26.84 -7.68
CA GLU A 292 3.38 -27.89 -7.66
C GLU A 292 3.98 -29.29 -7.60
N LEU A 293 5.05 -29.55 -8.35
CA LEU A 293 5.77 -30.84 -8.30
C LEU A 293 6.44 -31.09 -6.95
N GLN A 294 6.91 -30.04 -6.27
CA GLN A 294 7.48 -30.14 -4.91
C GLN A 294 6.39 -30.43 -3.87
N LYS A 295 5.25 -29.74 -3.93
CA LYS A 295 4.11 -30.02 -3.05
C LYS A 295 3.58 -31.45 -3.22
N MET A 296 3.47 -31.92 -4.46
CA MET A 296 3.06 -33.31 -4.74
C MET A 296 4.02 -34.34 -4.14
N LYS A 297 5.34 -34.08 -4.20
CA LYS A 297 6.34 -34.98 -3.59
C LYS A 297 6.29 -34.98 -2.06
N GLU A 298 6.04 -33.82 -1.45
CA GLU A 298 5.89 -33.69 0.00
C GLU A 298 4.60 -34.37 0.50
N GLU A 299 3.50 -34.23 -0.24
CA GLU A 299 2.22 -34.88 0.06
C GLU A 299 2.31 -36.41 -0.10
N GLU A 300 2.95 -36.92 -1.15
CA GLU A 300 3.19 -38.36 -1.34
C GLU A 300 4.09 -38.94 -0.23
N ALA A 301 5.07 -38.16 0.27
CA ALA A 301 5.93 -38.57 1.37
C ALA A 301 5.18 -38.61 2.72
N LEU A 302 4.26 -37.68 2.96
CA LEU A 302 3.39 -37.67 4.13
C LEU A 302 2.37 -38.82 4.08
N GLU A 303 1.81 -39.12 2.90
CA GLU A 303 0.89 -40.23 2.71
C GLU A 303 1.58 -41.59 2.93
N LYS A 304 2.84 -41.75 2.48
CA LYS A 304 3.65 -42.96 2.75
C LYS A 304 3.92 -43.15 4.25
N LYS A 305 4.25 -42.08 4.98
CA LYS A 305 4.45 -42.14 6.44
C LYS A 305 3.15 -42.46 7.19
N SER A 306 2.02 -41.92 6.74
CA SER A 306 0.70 -42.22 7.29
C SER A 306 0.31 -43.70 7.06
N LYS A 307 0.55 -44.23 5.85
CA LYS A 307 0.33 -45.65 5.52
C LYS A 307 1.21 -46.59 6.35
N GLN A 308 2.46 -46.22 6.63
CA GLN A 308 3.35 -47.00 7.50
C GLN A 308 2.85 -47.04 8.95
N LEU A 309 2.42 -45.90 9.50
CA LEU A 309 1.83 -45.83 10.84
C LEU A 309 0.50 -46.60 10.95
N ALA A 310 -0.32 -46.59 9.89
CA ALA A 310 -1.56 -47.36 9.84
C ALA A 310 -1.30 -48.87 9.77
N ALA A 311 -0.30 -49.31 8.99
CA ALA A 311 0.11 -50.71 8.90
C ALA A 311 0.69 -51.23 10.24
N GLU A 312 1.48 -50.40 10.93
CA GLU A 312 2.02 -50.75 12.26
C GLU A 312 0.91 -50.89 13.31
N ARG A 313 -0.10 -50.02 13.27
CA ARG A 313 -1.28 -50.12 14.14
C ARG A 313 -2.09 -51.38 13.88
N TYR A 314 -2.34 -51.71 12.60
CA TYR A 314 -3.06 -52.93 12.22
C TYR A 314 -2.33 -54.21 12.67
N LEU A 315 -1.00 -54.23 12.62
CA LEU A 315 -0.20 -55.36 13.09
C LEU A 315 -0.27 -55.53 14.62
N ARG A 316 -0.24 -54.43 15.38
CA ARG A 316 -0.42 -54.47 16.85
C ARG A 316 -1.83 -54.92 17.24
N GLU A 317 -2.85 -54.48 16.52
CA GLU A 317 -4.25 -54.90 16.75
C GLU A 317 -4.44 -56.39 16.48
N GLN A 318 -3.86 -56.93 15.40
CA GLN A 318 -3.90 -58.38 15.13
C GLN A 318 -3.23 -59.22 16.23
N GLN A 319 -2.11 -58.76 16.78
CA GLN A 319 -1.41 -59.45 17.86
C GLN A 319 -2.22 -59.46 19.16
N GLN A 320 -2.94 -58.38 19.47
CA GLN A 320 -3.85 -58.30 20.62
C GLN A 320 -5.07 -59.21 20.43
N LEU A 321 -5.69 -59.22 19.25
CA LEU A 321 -6.84 -60.09 18.95
C LEU A 321 -6.47 -61.58 19.03
N ALA A 322 -5.27 -61.96 18.59
CA ALA A 322 -4.77 -63.34 18.67
C ALA A 322 -4.49 -63.79 20.12
N LEU A 323 -4.05 -62.88 20.99
CA LEU A 323 -3.87 -63.13 22.42
C LEU A 323 -5.21 -63.30 23.13
N GLU A 324 -6.19 -62.44 22.84
CA GLU A 324 -7.56 -62.55 23.38
C GLU A 324 -8.25 -63.85 22.95
N GLN A 325 -8.11 -64.25 21.67
CA GLN A 325 -8.67 -65.53 21.19
C GLN A 325 -8.04 -66.75 21.87
N LYS A 326 -6.75 -66.70 22.23
CA LYS A 326 -6.10 -67.78 22.99
C LYS A 326 -6.62 -67.85 24.42
N GLN A 327 -6.85 -66.71 25.07
CA GLN A 327 -7.41 -66.65 26.43
C GLN A 327 -8.88 -67.13 26.47
N LEU A 328 -9.69 -66.75 25.48
CA LEU A 328 -11.06 -67.25 25.31
C LEU A 328 -11.12 -68.78 25.08
N ARG A 329 -10.17 -69.34 24.31
CA ARG A 329 -10.06 -70.79 24.11
C ARG A 329 -9.64 -71.53 25.37
N GLN A 330 -8.82 -70.93 26.23
CA GLN A 330 -8.43 -71.51 27.53
C GLN A 330 -9.60 -71.51 28.52
N LEU A 331 -10.33 -70.40 28.63
CA LEU A 331 -11.54 -70.30 29.47
C LEU A 331 -12.64 -71.26 29.02
N ARG A 332 -12.82 -71.46 27.70
CA ARG A 332 -13.79 -72.42 27.15
C ARG A 332 -13.43 -73.88 27.44
N LYS A 333 -12.14 -74.23 27.48
CA LYS A 333 -11.66 -75.57 27.86
C LYS A 333 -11.82 -75.83 29.36
N GLU A 334 -11.63 -74.81 30.20
CA GLU A 334 -11.80 -74.92 31.65
C GLU A 334 -13.29 -75.01 32.06
N ALA A 335 -14.19 -74.34 31.33
CA ALA A 335 -15.63 -74.47 31.49
C ALA A 335 -16.15 -75.88 31.13
N MET A 336 -15.67 -76.45 30.01
CA MET A 336 -16.03 -77.82 29.59
C MET A 336 -15.56 -78.90 30.58
N ARG A 337 -14.43 -78.70 31.25
CA ARG A 337 -13.93 -79.65 32.28
C ARG A 337 -14.80 -79.66 33.54
N LYS A 338 -15.29 -78.49 33.96
CA LYS A 338 -16.22 -78.35 35.10
C LYS A 338 -17.63 -78.88 34.77
N GLU A 339 -18.04 -78.83 33.50
CA GLU A 339 -19.29 -79.43 33.01
C GLU A 339 -19.21 -80.98 33.03
N GLN A 340 -18.09 -81.56 32.58
CA GLN A 340 -17.86 -83.01 32.58
C GLN A 340 -17.77 -83.60 34.01
N GLU A 341 -17.21 -82.85 34.97
CA GLU A 341 -17.18 -83.25 36.39
C GLU A 341 -18.57 -83.21 37.07
N ARG A 342 -19.52 -82.38 36.60
CA ARG A 342 -20.92 -82.41 37.08
C ARG A 342 -21.69 -83.60 36.52
N ILE A 343 -21.46 -83.96 35.27
CA ILE A 343 -22.12 -85.09 34.59
C ILE A 343 -21.63 -86.42 35.20
N ALA A 344 -20.31 -86.59 35.42
CA ALA A 344 -19.75 -87.79 36.05
C ALA A 344 -20.31 -88.03 37.48
N LYS A 345 -20.48 -86.97 38.27
CA LYS A 345 -21.07 -87.07 39.62
C LYS A 345 -22.56 -87.41 39.61
N GLN A 346 -23.30 -87.03 38.56
CA GLN A 346 -24.71 -87.42 38.39
C GLN A 346 -24.85 -88.86 37.88
N GLU A 347 -23.90 -89.38 37.11
CA GLU A 347 -23.88 -90.79 36.67
C GLU A 347 -23.44 -91.76 37.79
N GLU A 348 -22.52 -91.36 38.67
CA GLU A 348 -22.14 -92.15 39.85
C GLU A 348 -23.30 -92.29 40.85
N PHE A 349 -24.12 -91.23 41.00
CA PHE A 349 -25.32 -91.26 41.84
C PHE A 349 -26.43 -92.14 41.23
N ARG A 350 -26.57 -92.17 39.89
CA ARG A 350 -27.50 -93.08 39.18
C ARG A 350 -27.08 -94.55 39.31
N LYS A 351 -25.79 -94.86 39.20
CA LYS A 351 -25.26 -96.23 39.40
C LYS A 351 -25.38 -96.73 40.84
N GLN A 352 -25.37 -95.83 41.83
CA GLN A 352 -25.62 -96.18 43.24
C GLN A 352 -27.11 -96.44 43.53
N MET A 353 -28.03 -95.76 42.83
CA MET A 353 -29.48 -96.01 42.88
C MET A 353 -29.88 -97.34 42.21
N GLU A 354 -29.25 -97.68 41.08
CA GLU A 354 -29.53 -98.89 40.30
C GLU A 354 -29.13 -100.17 41.06
N LYS A 355 -27.97 -100.16 41.74
CA LYS A 355 -27.53 -101.25 42.64
C LYS A 355 -28.43 -101.46 43.87
N ILE A 356 -29.09 -100.41 44.35
CA ILE A 356 -30.04 -100.49 45.47
C ILE A 356 -31.41 -101.03 45.00
N GLN A 357 -31.79 -100.82 43.73
CA GLN A 357 -33.00 -101.38 43.13
C GLN A 357 -32.87 -102.85 42.72
N GLU A 358 -31.72 -103.29 42.20
CA GLU A 358 -31.47 -104.71 41.88
C GLU A 358 -31.43 -105.60 43.15
N ALA A 359 -30.85 -105.07 44.24
CA ALA A 359 -30.83 -105.75 45.55
C ALA A 359 -32.23 -105.90 46.18
N GLN A 360 -33.20 -105.06 45.81
CA GLN A 360 -34.60 -105.17 46.25
C GLN A 360 -35.41 -106.17 45.42
N GLN A 361 -35.01 -106.45 44.17
CA GLN A 361 -35.70 -107.40 43.28
C GLN A 361 -35.27 -108.86 43.50
N GLU A 362 -34.02 -109.12 43.90
CA GLU A 362 -33.58 -110.46 44.32
C GLU A 362 -34.16 -110.90 45.68
N LEU A 363 -34.43 -109.93 46.57
CA LEU A 363 -35.04 -110.17 47.87
C LEU A 363 -36.53 -110.51 47.78
N LEU A 364 -37.20 -110.14 46.69
CA LEU A 364 -38.62 -110.46 46.40
C LEU A 364 -38.80 -111.85 45.78
N LYS A 365 -37.87 -112.29 44.90
CA LYS A 365 -37.91 -113.63 44.29
C LYS A 365 -37.64 -114.75 45.31
N LYS A 366 -36.69 -114.56 46.23
CA LYS A 366 -36.41 -115.53 47.32
C LYS A 366 -37.49 -115.59 48.41
N LYS A 367 -38.38 -114.59 48.50
CA LYS A 367 -39.51 -114.54 49.45
C LYS A 367 -40.79 -115.20 48.90
N GLN A 368 -40.91 -115.34 47.58
CA GLN A 368 -42.03 -116.03 46.93
C GLN A 368 -41.89 -117.55 46.98
N GLU A 369 -40.67 -118.10 46.91
CA GLU A 369 -40.45 -119.56 46.88
C GLU A 369 -40.49 -120.22 48.28
N ASP A 370 -40.27 -119.47 49.37
CA ASP A 370 -40.31 -119.99 50.76
C ASP A 370 -41.68 -119.76 51.46
N MET A 371 -42.62 -119.07 50.81
CA MET A 371 -44.01 -118.86 51.30
C MET A 371 -45.01 -119.94 50.84
N GLU A 372 -44.78 -120.60 49.70
CA GLU A 372 -45.73 -121.59 49.17
C GLU A 372 -45.69 -122.96 49.89
N LEU A 373 -44.58 -123.26 50.60
CA LEU A 373 -44.38 -124.51 51.34
C LEU A 373 -44.71 -124.42 52.85
N LYS A 374 -44.88 -123.22 53.42
CA LYS A 374 -45.09 -123.02 54.88
C LYS A 374 -46.48 -122.47 55.28
N ASP A 375 -47.36 -122.21 54.31
CA ASP A 375 -48.74 -121.72 54.53
C ASP A 375 -49.83 -122.81 54.51
N LYS A 376 -49.48 -124.06 54.18
CA LYS A 376 -50.43 -125.19 54.19
C LYS A 376 -50.58 -125.89 55.55
N GLU A 377 -49.66 -125.70 56.49
CA GLU A 377 -49.68 -126.44 57.78
C GLU A 377 -49.92 -125.58 59.04
N ARG A 378 -49.80 -124.23 58.97
CA ARG A 378 -50.02 -123.35 60.14
C ARG A 378 -51.47 -122.92 60.39
N ARG A 379 -52.38 -123.07 59.42
CA ARG A 379 -53.80 -122.71 59.57
C ARG A 379 -54.64 -123.69 60.38
N ARG A 380 -54.13 -124.88 60.74
CA ARG A 380 -54.93 -125.92 61.42
C ARG A 380 -54.77 -125.99 62.95
N LYS A 381 -53.87 -125.25 63.59
CA LYS A 381 -53.59 -125.36 65.05
C LYS A 381 -53.86 -124.10 65.88
N TYR A 382 -54.25 -122.98 65.27
CA TYR A 382 -54.38 -121.69 65.96
C TYR A 382 -55.77 -121.41 66.56
N GLU A 383 -56.78 -122.25 66.27
CA GLU A 383 -58.16 -122.01 66.72
C GLU A 383 -58.51 -122.66 68.08
N GLU A 384 -57.70 -123.60 68.60
CA GLU A 384 -58.06 -124.37 69.82
C GLU A 384 -57.54 -123.79 71.15
N GLN A 385 -56.48 -122.97 71.19
CA GLN A 385 -55.90 -122.51 72.48
C GLN A 385 -56.40 -121.15 72.98
N ASN A 386 -57.32 -120.50 72.27
CA ASN A 386 -57.82 -119.18 72.66
C ASN A 386 -58.77 -119.21 73.89
N GLN A 387 -59.13 -120.41 74.38
CA GLN A 387 -60.05 -120.60 75.52
C GLN A 387 -59.35 -120.64 76.90
N GLU A 388 -58.01 -120.72 76.95
CA GLU A 388 -57.26 -120.82 78.21
C GLU A 388 -56.91 -119.44 78.83
N ARG A 389 -57.04 -118.36 78.05
CA ARG A 389 -56.71 -116.97 78.45
C ARG A 389 -57.65 -116.35 79.47
N LEU A 390 -58.80 -116.96 79.76
CA LEU A 390 -59.80 -116.36 80.65
C LEU A 390 -59.51 -116.58 82.14
N ARG A 391 -58.58 -117.48 82.51
CA ARG A 391 -58.26 -117.80 83.92
C ARG A 391 -57.08 -117.01 84.51
N GLN A 392 -56.22 -116.41 83.68
CA GLN A 392 -55.01 -115.67 84.12
C GLN A 392 -55.26 -114.18 84.47
N HIS A 393 -56.46 -113.65 84.18
CA HIS A 393 -56.75 -112.22 84.26
C HIS A 393 -57.00 -111.68 85.69
N ILE A 394 -57.14 -112.54 86.70
CA ILE A 394 -57.45 -112.13 88.10
C ILE A 394 -56.16 -111.85 88.91
N GLU A 395 -55.02 -112.47 88.57
CA GLU A 395 -53.73 -112.28 89.25
C GLU A 395 -52.94 -111.05 88.73
N ALA A 396 -53.25 -110.59 87.51
CA ALA A 396 -52.59 -109.44 86.86
C ALA A 396 -52.89 -108.07 87.50
N ARG A 397 -53.86 -107.96 88.43
CA ARG A 397 -54.28 -106.66 88.99
C ARG A 397 -53.43 -106.19 90.18
N LYS A 398 -52.78 -107.08 90.94
CA LYS A 398 -51.98 -106.70 92.14
C LYS A 398 -50.52 -106.31 91.82
N HIS A 399 -49.99 -106.64 90.64
CA HIS A 399 -48.58 -106.40 90.27
C HIS A 399 -48.36 -105.12 89.43
N ALA A 400 -49.42 -104.45 88.98
CA ALA A 400 -49.36 -103.27 88.11
C ALA A 400 -49.15 -101.94 88.86
N GLU A 401 -49.67 -101.80 90.08
CA GLU A 401 -49.62 -100.52 90.83
C GLU A 401 -48.21 -100.15 91.34
N ALA A 402 -47.33 -101.14 91.60
CA ALA A 402 -45.97 -100.88 92.09
C ALA A 402 -44.97 -100.38 91.03
N ARG A 403 -45.26 -100.51 89.72
CA ARG A 403 -44.33 -100.10 88.63
C ARG A 403 -44.52 -98.65 88.17
N HIS A 404 -45.68 -98.06 88.46
CA HIS A 404 -46.00 -96.71 87.99
C HIS A 404 -45.27 -95.61 88.79
N ALA A 405 -44.87 -95.88 90.03
CA ALA A 405 -44.20 -94.90 90.89
C ALA A 405 -42.74 -94.60 90.48
N THR A 406 -42.02 -95.58 89.92
CA THR A 406 -40.57 -95.45 89.59
C THR A 406 -40.30 -94.79 88.23
N ALA A 407 -41.28 -94.73 87.32
CA ALA A 407 -41.11 -94.18 85.97
C ALA A 407 -41.19 -92.64 85.90
N VAL A 408 -41.87 -91.99 86.86
CA VAL A 408 -42.11 -90.53 86.83
C VAL A 408 -40.90 -89.71 87.29
N ALA A 409 -40.02 -90.29 88.12
CA ALA A 409 -38.82 -89.59 88.63
C ALA A 409 -37.74 -89.38 87.56
N ASN A 410 -37.50 -90.37 86.69
CA ASN A 410 -36.42 -90.33 85.69
C ASN A 410 -36.68 -89.37 84.51
N PHE A 411 -37.93 -88.99 84.24
CA PHE A 411 -38.27 -88.12 83.11
C PHE A 411 -37.92 -86.64 83.37
N HIS A 412 -37.97 -86.20 84.63
CA HIS A 412 -37.72 -84.80 85.00
C HIS A 412 -36.22 -84.41 84.95
N GLU A 413 -35.30 -85.33 85.25
CA GLU A 413 -33.85 -85.07 85.17
C GLU A 413 -33.35 -84.91 83.72
N LEU A 414 -33.98 -85.60 82.76
CA LEU A 414 -33.58 -85.54 81.35
C LEU A 414 -33.93 -84.20 80.69
N MET A 415 -35.00 -83.52 81.14
CA MET A 415 -35.46 -82.26 80.55
C MET A 415 -34.57 -81.07 80.92
N ARG A 416 -34.03 -81.02 82.15
CA ARG A 416 -33.14 -79.93 82.60
C ARG A 416 -31.85 -79.82 81.79
N LYS A 417 -31.20 -80.94 81.47
CA LYS A 417 -29.94 -80.94 80.70
C LYS A 417 -30.12 -80.44 79.26
N ARG A 418 -31.33 -80.56 78.70
CA ARG A 418 -31.60 -80.18 77.31
C ARG A 418 -31.73 -78.67 77.11
N GLU A 419 -32.12 -77.94 78.16
CA GLU A 419 -32.27 -76.48 78.13
C GLU A 419 -30.92 -75.74 78.22
N GLU A 420 -29.98 -76.23 79.04
CA GLU A 420 -28.66 -75.63 79.24
C GLU A 420 -27.78 -75.71 77.96
N ASP A 421 -27.87 -76.80 77.20
CA ASP A 421 -27.13 -76.98 75.94
C ASP A 421 -27.68 -76.13 74.78
N TYR A 422 -28.97 -75.77 74.82
CA TYR A 422 -29.58 -74.91 73.82
C TYR A 422 -29.14 -73.45 73.97
N GLN A 423 -28.99 -72.97 75.21
CA GLN A 423 -28.59 -71.59 75.50
C GLN A 423 -27.13 -71.30 75.11
N LYS A 424 -26.19 -72.23 75.37
CA LYS A 424 -24.77 -72.05 74.99
C LYS A 424 -24.56 -71.91 73.47
N ARG A 425 -25.32 -72.65 72.66
CA ARG A 425 -25.23 -72.57 71.19
C ARG A 425 -25.73 -71.24 70.61
N GLN A 426 -26.66 -70.55 71.30
CA GLN A 426 -27.19 -69.25 70.88
C GLN A 426 -26.18 -68.11 71.09
N GLU A 427 -25.38 -68.14 72.17
CA GLU A 427 -24.41 -67.09 72.48
C GLU A 427 -23.17 -67.13 71.57
N GLU A 428 -22.66 -68.32 71.25
CA GLU A 428 -21.53 -68.48 70.32
C GLU A 428 -21.84 -67.95 68.92
N LEU A 429 -23.08 -68.08 68.46
CA LEU A 429 -23.52 -67.53 67.17
C LEU A 429 -23.53 -65.98 67.17
N ARG A 430 -23.95 -65.36 68.28
CA ARG A 430 -23.96 -63.88 68.41
C ARG A 430 -22.56 -63.29 68.40
N ILE A 431 -21.59 -63.93 69.07
CA ILE A 431 -20.19 -63.48 69.10
C ILE A 431 -19.54 -63.59 67.72
N LYS A 432 -19.83 -64.67 66.97
CA LYS A 432 -19.32 -64.85 65.60
C LYS A 432 -19.85 -63.80 64.64
N LEU A 433 -21.12 -63.40 64.74
CA LEU A 433 -21.69 -62.34 63.90
C LEU A 433 -21.01 -60.99 64.13
N ARG A 434 -20.80 -60.57 65.40
CA ARG A 434 -20.18 -59.27 65.72
C ARG A 434 -18.74 -59.15 65.19
N LYS A 435 -17.94 -60.21 65.32
CA LYS A 435 -16.56 -60.23 64.80
C LYS A 435 -16.52 -60.11 63.26
N GLN A 436 -17.47 -60.74 62.56
CA GLN A 436 -17.56 -60.61 61.10
C GLN A 436 -17.99 -59.20 60.66
N GLU A 437 -18.87 -58.55 61.41
CA GLU A 437 -19.33 -57.19 61.13
C GLU A 437 -18.22 -56.14 61.33
N GLU A 438 -17.43 -56.23 62.40
CA GLU A 438 -16.30 -55.32 62.64
C GLU A 438 -15.18 -55.48 61.59
N GLU A 439 -14.86 -56.72 61.19
CA GLU A 439 -13.91 -56.96 60.09
C GLU A 439 -14.42 -56.40 58.75
N GLN A 440 -15.73 -56.45 58.49
CA GLN A 440 -16.32 -55.84 57.30
C GLN A 440 -16.19 -54.31 57.34
N ARG A 441 -16.48 -53.66 58.49
CA ARG A 441 -16.35 -52.20 58.63
C ARG A 441 -14.90 -51.71 58.43
N ILE A 442 -13.91 -52.44 58.94
CA ILE A 442 -12.48 -52.10 58.74
C ILE A 442 -12.10 -52.25 57.26
N ARG A 443 -12.50 -53.35 56.60
CA ARG A 443 -12.24 -53.55 55.17
C ARG A 443 -12.93 -52.50 54.30
N GLU A 444 -14.13 -52.06 54.65
CA GLU A 444 -14.85 -50.99 53.96
C GLU A 444 -14.19 -49.63 54.14
N ALA A 445 -13.73 -49.30 55.36
CA ALA A 445 -13.01 -48.06 55.62
C ALA A 445 -11.66 -47.99 54.88
N GLU A 446 -10.93 -49.10 54.81
CA GLU A 446 -9.70 -49.18 54.01
C GLU A 446 -9.96 -49.07 52.50
N LYS A 447 -11.05 -49.64 51.99
CA LYS A 447 -11.47 -49.47 50.60
C LYS A 447 -11.81 -48.01 50.30
N LYS A 448 -12.57 -47.34 51.17
CA LYS A 448 -12.91 -45.92 51.04
C LYS A 448 -11.66 -45.02 51.00
N LYS A 449 -10.70 -45.21 51.91
CA LYS A 449 -9.44 -44.46 51.89
C LYS A 449 -8.62 -44.69 50.61
N LYS A 450 -8.60 -45.92 50.09
CA LYS A 450 -7.93 -46.24 48.81
C LYS A 450 -8.66 -45.62 47.61
N GLU A 451 -9.99 -45.54 47.65
CA GLU A 451 -10.81 -44.88 46.63
C GLU A 451 -10.61 -43.36 46.65
N GLU A 452 -10.61 -42.73 47.83
CA GLU A 452 -10.32 -41.30 48.02
C GLU A 452 -8.92 -40.94 47.51
N LEU A 453 -7.90 -41.75 47.79
CA LEU A 453 -6.54 -41.52 47.27
C LEU A 453 -6.51 -41.60 45.73
N ARG A 454 -7.22 -42.58 45.14
CA ARG A 454 -7.34 -42.71 43.68
C ARG A 454 -8.13 -41.56 43.07
N GLU A 455 -9.16 -41.08 43.74
CA GLU A 455 -9.96 -39.94 43.32
C GLU A 455 -9.15 -38.63 43.37
N ASN A 456 -8.38 -38.42 44.44
CA ASN A 456 -7.44 -37.30 44.53
C ASN A 456 -6.39 -37.34 43.42
N GLN A 457 -5.80 -38.51 43.14
CA GLN A 457 -4.89 -38.68 42.01
C GLN A 457 -5.55 -38.36 40.65
N ARG A 458 -6.81 -38.75 40.44
CA ARG A 458 -7.56 -38.38 39.23
C ARG A 458 -7.78 -36.88 39.14
N LEU A 459 -8.14 -36.22 40.24
CA LEU A 459 -8.34 -34.78 40.29
C LEU A 459 -7.03 -34.01 40.05
N GLU A 460 -5.91 -34.48 40.59
CA GLU A 460 -4.59 -33.90 40.33
C GLU A 460 -4.22 -34.01 38.85
N VAL A 461 -4.39 -35.18 38.22
CA VAL A 461 -4.15 -35.35 36.78
C VAL A 461 -5.04 -34.45 35.94
N ILE A 462 -6.32 -34.28 36.31
CA ILE A 462 -7.24 -33.36 35.60
C ILE A 462 -6.79 -31.92 35.76
N LYS A 463 -6.41 -31.49 36.97
CA LYS A 463 -5.90 -30.13 37.25
C LYS A 463 -4.61 -29.85 36.50
N GLU A 464 -3.68 -30.80 36.47
CA GLU A 464 -2.43 -30.69 35.72
C GLU A 464 -2.70 -30.60 34.21
N ALA A 465 -3.61 -31.43 33.68
CA ALA A 465 -4.01 -31.37 32.28
C ALA A 465 -4.71 -30.04 31.93
N GLN A 466 -5.48 -29.45 32.84
CA GLN A 466 -6.07 -28.12 32.67
C GLN A 466 -4.99 -27.03 32.70
N ALA A 467 -4.07 -27.07 33.66
CA ALA A 467 -2.97 -26.12 33.76
C ALA A 467 -2.07 -26.15 32.51
N GLU A 468 -1.79 -27.34 31.97
CA GLU A 468 -1.02 -27.51 30.73
C GLU A 468 -1.78 -26.97 29.51
N ARG A 469 -3.11 -27.17 29.44
CA ARG A 469 -3.94 -26.54 28.41
C ARG A 469 -3.91 -25.02 28.52
N ASP A 470 -4.05 -24.48 29.72
CA ASP A 470 -4.02 -23.03 29.96
C ASP A 470 -2.65 -22.43 29.62
N ARG A 471 -1.55 -23.13 29.90
CA ARG A 471 -0.21 -22.74 29.46
C ARG A 471 -0.11 -22.66 27.94
N ARG A 472 -0.57 -23.70 27.23
CA ARG A 472 -0.58 -23.69 25.75
C ARG A 472 -1.46 -22.60 25.17
N VAL A 473 -2.63 -22.37 25.76
CA VAL A 473 -3.53 -21.28 25.36
C VAL A 473 -2.84 -19.93 25.57
N LYS A 474 -2.18 -19.71 26.72
CA LYS A 474 -1.40 -18.49 26.98
C LYS A 474 -0.27 -18.31 25.97
N GLU A 475 0.52 -19.35 25.69
CA GLU A 475 1.59 -19.28 24.68
C GLU A 475 1.04 -18.96 23.28
N LEU A 476 -0.10 -19.52 22.90
CA LEU A 476 -0.75 -19.22 21.61
C LEU A 476 -1.26 -17.78 21.56
N LEU A 477 -1.84 -17.28 22.66
CA LEU A 477 -2.30 -15.90 22.77
C LEU A 477 -1.12 -14.91 22.73
N GLU A 478 0.00 -15.22 23.41
CA GLU A 478 1.21 -14.41 23.36
C GLU A 478 1.84 -14.38 21.96
N LYS A 479 1.88 -15.53 21.27
CA LYS A 479 2.32 -15.60 19.86
C LYS A 479 1.41 -14.80 18.93
N ALA A 480 0.10 -14.87 19.13
CA ALA A 480 -0.87 -14.08 18.36
C ALA A 480 -0.68 -12.58 18.62
N ALA A 481 -0.56 -12.17 19.89
CA ALA A 481 -0.33 -10.78 20.27
C ALA A 481 1.00 -10.23 19.73
N ALA A 482 2.07 -11.05 19.73
CA ALA A 482 3.35 -10.68 19.14
C ALA A 482 3.26 -10.51 17.61
N ALA A 483 2.54 -11.41 16.93
CA ALA A 483 2.30 -11.30 15.49
C ALA A 483 1.45 -10.05 15.15
N ASP A 484 0.41 -9.76 15.92
CA ASP A 484 -0.42 -8.57 15.77
C ASP A 484 0.41 -7.29 16.01
N ALA A 485 1.28 -7.27 17.02
CA ALA A 485 2.18 -6.14 17.26
C ALA A 485 3.16 -5.92 16.09
N MET A 486 3.70 -6.99 15.49
CA MET A 486 4.54 -6.88 14.29
C MET A 486 3.73 -6.33 13.09
N LEU A 487 2.50 -6.79 12.90
CA LEU A 487 1.61 -6.31 11.84
C LEU A 487 1.28 -4.82 12.02
N GLN A 488 0.94 -4.40 13.24
CA GLN A 488 0.67 -3.00 13.56
C GLN A 488 1.90 -2.12 13.29
N ASN A 489 3.09 -2.56 13.70
CA ASN A 489 4.34 -1.86 13.38
C ASN A 489 4.57 -1.74 11.87
N PHE A 490 4.25 -2.79 11.09
CA PHE A 490 4.36 -2.74 9.63
C PHE A 490 3.35 -1.77 9.01
N ILE A 491 2.09 -1.79 9.48
CA ILE A 491 1.04 -0.86 9.03
C ILE A 491 1.45 0.58 9.34
N MET A 492 1.92 0.86 10.56
CA MET A 492 2.41 2.18 10.96
C MET A 492 3.58 2.64 10.09
N LYS A 493 4.60 1.79 9.88
CA LYS A 493 5.73 2.11 8.99
C LYS A 493 5.26 2.42 7.57
N ARG A 494 4.36 1.60 7.02
CA ARG A 494 3.81 1.80 5.67
C ARG A 494 2.99 3.09 5.57
N GLN A 495 2.25 3.45 6.60
CA GLN A 495 1.51 4.72 6.66
C GLN A 495 2.46 5.92 6.70
N LEU A 496 3.53 5.85 7.50
CA LEU A 496 4.58 6.88 7.54
C LEU A 496 5.30 7.03 6.20
N GLU A 497 5.67 5.92 5.56
CA GLU A 497 6.28 5.93 4.22
C GLU A 497 5.32 6.51 3.16
N HIS A 498 4.03 6.17 3.23
CA HIS A 498 3.04 6.72 2.32
C HIS A 498 2.88 8.23 2.53
N ALA A 499 2.76 8.68 3.79
CA ALA A 499 2.68 10.10 4.13
C ALA A 499 3.94 10.85 3.66
N ARG A 500 5.13 10.26 3.84
CA ARG A 500 6.39 10.80 3.31
C ARG A 500 6.35 10.97 1.79
N LYS A 501 5.94 9.94 1.05
CA LYS A 501 5.82 9.99 -0.42
C LYS A 501 4.83 11.05 -0.88
N VAL A 502 3.70 11.20 -0.19
CA VAL A 502 2.71 12.24 -0.50
C VAL A 502 3.32 13.64 -0.34
N VAL A 503 4.08 13.87 0.74
CA VAL A 503 4.80 15.14 0.96
C VAL A 503 5.86 15.36 -0.13
N GLU A 504 6.66 14.35 -0.47
CA GLU A 504 7.66 14.41 -1.54
C GLU A 504 7.02 14.74 -2.90
N SER A 505 5.97 14.02 -3.30
CA SER A 505 5.24 14.29 -4.55
C SER A 505 4.60 15.68 -4.57
N HIS A 506 4.12 16.18 -3.43
CA HIS A 506 3.60 17.53 -3.34
C HIS A 506 4.69 18.58 -3.57
N MET A 507 5.86 18.41 -2.95
CA MET A 507 7.02 19.29 -3.19
C MET A 507 7.50 19.26 -4.64
N GLU A 508 7.55 18.08 -5.26
CA GLU A 508 7.89 17.94 -6.69
C GLU A 508 6.87 18.66 -7.59
N PHE A 509 5.59 18.55 -7.27
CA PHE A 509 4.53 19.25 -7.99
C PHE A 509 4.67 20.78 -7.85
N GLU A 510 4.94 21.27 -6.64
CA GLU A 510 5.22 22.69 -6.39
C GLU A 510 6.45 23.17 -7.18
N ASP A 511 7.52 22.39 -7.25
CA ASP A 511 8.71 22.73 -8.04
C ASP A 511 8.40 22.83 -9.54
N MET A 512 7.65 21.87 -10.07
CA MET A 512 7.19 21.91 -11.46
C MET A 512 6.31 23.12 -11.74
N HIS A 513 5.37 23.41 -10.82
CA HIS A 513 4.51 24.59 -10.91
C HIS A 513 5.32 25.89 -10.88
N ASN A 514 6.24 26.02 -9.91
CA ASN A 514 7.12 27.18 -9.77
C ASN A 514 8.04 27.36 -10.99
N LYS A 515 8.54 26.27 -11.58
CA LYS A 515 9.32 26.29 -12.82
C LYS A 515 8.47 26.77 -14.00
N ALA A 516 7.23 26.29 -14.12
CA ALA A 516 6.31 26.74 -15.15
C ALA A 516 5.98 28.24 -14.99
N GLU A 517 5.73 28.70 -13.78
CA GLU A 517 5.50 30.11 -13.45
C GLU A 517 6.71 30.99 -13.75
N SER A 518 7.92 30.58 -13.36
CA SER A 518 9.18 31.27 -13.71
C SER A 518 9.35 31.39 -15.22
N MET A 519 9.07 30.33 -15.99
CA MET A 519 9.09 30.41 -17.45
C MET A 519 8.02 31.36 -18.01
N ARG A 520 6.81 31.39 -17.45
CA ARG A 520 5.74 32.33 -17.86
C ARG A 520 6.15 33.78 -17.59
N ARG A 521 6.72 34.05 -16.42
CA ARG A 521 7.25 35.36 -16.02
C ARG A 521 8.40 35.82 -16.91
N ALA A 522 9.37 34.95 -17.19
CA ALA A 522 10.48 35.25 -18.10
C ALA A 522 9.98 35.56 -19.52
N LYS A 523 9.00 34.79 -20.03
CA LYS A 523 8.35 35.06 -21.32
C LYS A 523 7.58 36.39 -21.32
N ALA A 524 6.89 36.73 -20.23
CA ALA A 524 6.19 38.00 -20.09
C ALA A 524 7.16 39.19 -20.15
N PHE A 525 8.28 39.11 -19.42
CA PHE A 525 9.34 40.10 -19.49
C PHE A 525 9.93 40.21 -20.91
N HIS A 526 10.17 39.09 -21.58
CA HIS A 526 10.66 39.10 -22.96
C HIS A 526 9.66 39.76 -23.93
N ARG A 527 8.35 39.46 -23.80
CA ARG A 527 7.30 40.16 -24.57
C ARG A 527 7.33 41.66 -24.32
N TYR A 528 7.46 42.08 -23.07
CA TYR A 528 7.59 43.49 -22.70
C TYR A 528 8.80 44.13 -23.39
N GLN A 529 9.97 43.48 -23.41
CA GLN A 529 11.15 43.98 -24.13
C GLN A 529 10.92 44.13 -25.64
N ILE A 530 10.23 43.17 -26.26
CA ILE A 530 9.86 43.26 -27.68
C ILE A 530 8.93 44.44 -27.92
N LEU A 531 7.90 44.61 -27.09
CA LEU A 531 6.96 45.73 -27.20
C LEU A 531 7.66 47.08 -27.05
N GLN A 532 8.58 47.20 -26.07
CA GLN A 532 9.38 48.41 -25.89
C GLN A 532 10.25 48.70 -27.14
N ARG A 533 10.87 47.67 -27.73
CA ARG A 533 11.65 47.83 -28.98
C ARG A 533 10.77 48.28 -30.14
N ILE A 534 9.58 47.71 -30.29
CA ILE A 534 8.60 48.13 -31.31
C ILE A 534 8.19 49.58 -31.08
N GLU A 535 7.92 49.98 -29.85
CA GLU A 535 7.58 51.37 -29.51
C GLU A 535 8.71 52.33 -29.87
N GLU A 536 9.95 52.04 -29.49
CA GLU A 536 11.13 52.85 -29.85
C GLU A 536 11.35 52.94 -31.37
N GLU A 537 11.16 51.84 -32.11
CA GLU A 537 11.29 51.81 -33.56
C GLU A 537 10.14 52.58 -34.25
N THR A 538 8.91 52.45 -33.76
CA THR A 538 7.75 53.20 -34.28
C THR A 538 7.88 54.69 -34.00
N GLU A 539 8.40 55.10 -32.84
CA GLU A 539 8.74 56.49 -32.56
C GLU A 539 9.84 57.01 -33.49
N ARG A 540 10.89 56.21 -33.74
CA ARG A 540 11.95 56.59 -34.68
C ARG A 540 11.38 56.81 -36.08
N VAL A 541 10.51 55.92 -36.55
CA VAL A 541 9.80 56.06 -37.83
C VAL A 541 8.92 57.31 -37.84
N ARG A 542 8.18 57.58 -36.75
CA ARG A 542 7.38 58.80 -36.60
C ARG A 542 8.24 60.06 -36.72
N ARG A 543 9.38 60.14 -36.02
CA ARG A 543 10.32 61.26 -36.10
C ARG A 543 10.90 61.44 -37.51
N LEU A 544 11.17 60.33 -38.23
CA LEU A 544 11.63 60.39 -39.63
C LEU A 544 10.54 60.91 -40.56
N LEU A 545 9.28 60.48 -40.39
CA LEU A 545 8.14 60.98 -41.14
C LEU A 545 7.88 62.46 -40.87
N GLU A 546 7.92 62.89 -39.60
CA GLU A 546 7.81 64.30 -39.22
C GLU A 546 8.95 65.15 -39.81
N SER A 547 10.18 64.63 -39.80
CA SER A 547 11.34 65.30 -40.42
C SER A 547 11.16 65.44 -41.94
N LYS A 548 10.69 64.37 -42.60
CA LYS A 548 10.37 64.39 -44.04
C LYS A 548 9.25 65.39 -44.35
N GLN A 549 8.17 65.39 -43.57
CA GLN A 549 7.06 66.32 -43.71
C GLN A 549 7.54 67.78 -43.56
N LYS A 550 8.35 68.07 -42.54
CA LYS A 550 8.98 69.39 -42.37
C LYS A 550 9.85 69.79 -43.56
N GLN A 551 10.56 68.85 -44.18
CA GLN A 551 11.32 69.14 -45.40
C GLN A 551 10.43 69.42 -46.60
N GLU A 552 9.32 68.69 -46.76
CA GLU A 552 8.33 68.94 -47.81
C GLU A 552 7.63 70.28 -47.61
N ASP A 553 7.22 70.61 -46.38
CA ASP A 553 6.61 71.91 -46.05
C ASP A 553 7.59 73.07 -46.29
N ARG A 554 8.88 72.89 -45.96
CA ARG A 554 9.93 73.86 -46.33
C ARG A 554 10.05 74.04 -47.84
N ARG A 555 9.95 72.96 -48.62
CA ARG A 555 9.95 73.04 -50.10
C ARG A 555 8.70 73.73 -50.63
N ARG A 556 7.52 73.43 -50.08
CA ARG A 556 6.26 74.09 -50.45
C ARG A 556 6.31 75.58 -50.13
N ALA A 557 6.75 75.94 -48.92
CA ALA A 557 6.93 77.33 -48.52
C ALA A 557 7.96 78.06 -49.41
N ALA A 558 9.09 77.42 -49.73
CA ALA A 558 10.06 77.99 -50.66
C ALA A 558 9.47 78.19 -52.06
N ASN A 559 8.69 77.24 -52.58
CA ASN A 559 8.02 77.37 -53.87
C ASN A 559 6.96 78.48 -53.88
N VAL A 560 6.16 78.60 -52.80
CA VAL A 560 5.19 79.70 -52.63
C VAL A 560 5.91 81.05 -52.56
N ASN A 561 7.00 81.14 -51.79
CA ASN A 561 7.82 82.35 -51.71
C ASN A 561 8.43 82.73 -53.06
N LEU A 562 8.92 81.77 -53.83
CA LEU A 562 9.42 82.00 -55.20
C LEU A 562 8.31 82.47 -56.14
N PHE A 563 7.09 81.93 -56.01
CA PHE A 563 5.95 82.39 -56.78
C PHE A 563 5.56 83.83 -56.43
N ILE A 564 5.45 84.16 -55.13
CA ILE A 564 5.19 85.52 -54.65
C ILE A 564 6.27 86.48 -55.15
N HIS A 565 7.54 86.09 -55.07
CA HIS A 565 8.65 86.90 -55.56
C HIS A 565 8.54 87.14 -57.07
N ARG A 566 8.23 86.10 -57.87
CA ARG A 566 8.01 86.23 -59.32
C ARG A 566 6.84 87.17 -59.64
N GLN A 567 5.74 87.06 -58.90
CA GLN A 567 4.57 87.93 -59.08
C GLN A 567 4.89 89.38 -58.68
N SER A 568 5.63 89.59 -57.59
CA SER A 568 6.12 90.90 -57.18
C SER A 568 7.03 91.52 -58.26
N MET A 569 7.96 90.75 -58.82
CA MET A 569 8.79 91.23 -59.94
C MET A 569 7.95 91.56 -61.18
N LEU A 570 6.96 90.74 -61.53
CA LEU A 570 6.05 91.03 -62.64
C LEU A 570 5.26 92.32 -62.41
N GLN A 571 4.74 92.55 -61.21
CA GLN A 571 4.05 93.79 -60.84
C GLN A 571 4.99 95.00 -60.87
N GLN A 572 6.24 94.85 -60.42
CA GLN A 572 7.27 95.90 -60.54
C GLN A 572 7.56 96.21 -62.01
N MET A 573 7.73 95.19 -62.86
CA MET A 573 7.93 95.35 -64.30
C MET A 573 6.72 96.01 -64.98
N GLU A 574 5.50 95.66 -64.58
CA GLU A 574 4.27 96.27 -65.08
C GLU A 574 4.19 97.75 -64.70
N LYS A 575 4.46 98.10 -63.43
CA LYS A 575 4.55 99.49 -62.97
C LYS A 575 5.64 100.28 -63.72
N LEU A 576 6.80 99.66 -63.98
CA LEU A 576 7.88 100.24 -64.79
C LEU A 576 7.51 100.40 -66.27
N SER A 577 6.67 99.53 -66.82
CA SER A 577 6.18 99.65 -68.21
C SER A 577 5.17 100.79 -68.38
N ILE A 578 4.41 101.11 -67.32
CA ILE A 578 3.43 102.19 -67.29
C ILE A 578 4.12 103.54 -66.99
N SER A 579 5.16 103.55 -66.15
CA SER A 579 5.96 104.73 -65.83
C SER A 579 7.22 104.82 -66.71
N LYS A 580 7.20 105.64 -67.77
CA LYS A 580 8.40 105.93 -68.60
C LYS A 580 9.55 106.66 -67.85
N LYS A 581 9.44 106.86 -66.54
CA LYS A 581 10.47 107.48 -65.67
C LYS A 581 11.09 106.44 -64.72
N TRP A 582 11.79 105.46 -65.29
CA TRP A 582 12.32 104.29 -64.58
C TRP A 582 13.40 104.57 -63.51
N ARG A 583 13.96 105.78 -63.45
CA ARG A 583 15.11 106.09 -62.58
C ARG A 583 14.76 106.59 -61.18
N ASP A 584 13.55 107.11 -60.97
CA ASP A 584 13.19 107.81 -59.74
C ASP A 584 12.32 107.00 -58.77
N THR A 585 11.88 105.79 -59.15
CA THR A 585 10.96 104.96 -58.34
C THR A 585 11.59 103.70 -57.73
N LEU A 586 12.90 103.49 -57.90
CA LEU A 586 13.63 102.42 -57.21
C LEU A 586 13.71 102.76 -55.72
N SER A 587 13.39 101.80 -54.84
CA SER A 587 13.62 101.97 -53.41
C SER A 587 15.13 102.13 -53.14
N ASP A 588 15.51 102.93 -52.15
CA ASP A 588 16.93 103.18 -51.85
C ASP A 588 17.69 101.88 -51.52
N THR A 589 16.99 100.87 -51.01
CA THR A 589 17.52 99.51 -50.76
C THR A 589 17.84 98.76 -52.05
N ASP A 590 16.94 98.79 -53.04
CA ASP A 590 17.16 98.10 -54.33
C ASP A 590 18.26 98.82 -55.15
N ARG A 591 18.37 100.14 -54.99
CA ARG A 591 19.42 100.97 -55.62
C ARG A 591 20.80 100.63 -55.05
N ALA A 592 20.90 100.37 -53.75
CA ALA A 592 22.13 99.95 -53.09
C ALA A 592 22.56 98.53 -53.51
N GLU A 593 21.65 97.55 -53.60
CA GLU A 593 21.97 96.18 -54.05
C GLU A 593 22.44 96.12 -55.52
N LEU A 594 21.90 97.01 -56.38
CA LEU A 594 22.34 97.16 -57.78
C LEU A 594 23.76 97.75 -57.89
N GLU A 595 24.08 98.74 -57.07
CA GLU A 595 25.44 99.32 -56.99
C GLU A 595 26.46 98.31 -56.41
N GLU A 596 26.06 97.51 -55.43
CA GLU A 596 26.90 96.47 -54.82
C GLU A 596 27.16 95.30 -55.79
N SER A 597 26.14 94.91 -56.56
CA SER A 597 26.26 93.92 -57.64
C SER A 597 27.16 94.39 -58.79
N GLN A 598 27.19 95.70 -59.08
CA GLN A 598 28.12 96.30 -60.05
C GLN A 598 29.56 96.40 -59.51
N LYS A 599 29.76 96.66 -58.21
CA LYS A 599 31.07 96.61 -57.56
C LYS A 599 31.67 95.19 -57.54
N HIS A 600 30.86 94.16 -57.31
CA HIS A 600 31.35 92.77 -57.35
C HIS A 600 31.72 92.28 -58.76
N LYS A 601 31.00 92.74 -59.81
CA LYS A 601 31.36 92.44 -61.21
C LYS A 601 32.64 93.13 -61.69
N THR A 602 32.96 94.29 -61.15
CA THR A 602 34.20 95.01 -61.46
C THR A 602 35.40 94.43 -60.68
N ALA A 603 35.23 94.05 -59.42
CA ALA A 603 36.27 93.39 -58.62
C ALA A 603 36.62 91.95 -59.09
N GLY A 604 35.68 91.23 -59.70
CA GLY A 604 35.93 89.90 -60.28
C GLY A 604 36.74 89.91 -61.58
N LYS A 605 36.73 91.02 -62.32
CA LYS A 605 37.46 91.16 -63.59
C LYS A 605 38.94 91.51 -63.41
N GLU A 606 39.34 92.09 -62.27
CA GLU A 606 40.75 92.41 -61.98
C GLU A 606 41.59 91.21 -61.51
N LYS A 607 40.98 90.13 -61.00
CA LYS A 607 41.73 88.96 -60.48
C LYS A 607 42.05 87.87 -61.52
N HIS A 608 41.69 88.03 -62.79
CA HIS A 608 42.04 87.09 -63.88
C HIS A 608 43.04 87.67 -64.92
N GLY A 609 43.56 88.88 -64.70
CA GLY A 609 44.54 89.52 -65.60
C GLY A 609 46.01 89.40 -65.19
N LYS A 610 46.36 88.67 -64.12
CA LYS A 610 47.73 88.60 -63.58
C LYS A 610 48.16 87.16 -63.28
N LYS A 611 48.23 86.33 -64.32
CA LYS A 611 49.01 85.08 -64.36
C LYS A 611 49.27 84.74 -65.82
N ARG A 612 50.33 85.34 -66.36
CA ARG A 612 51.05 84.87 -67.53
C ARG A 612 52.52 84.86 -67.18
#